data_AF-O17700-F1
#
_entry.id   AF-O17700-F1
#
_cell.length_a   1.000
_cell.length_b   1.000
_cell.length_c   1.000
_cell.angle_alpha   90.00
_cell.angle_beta   90.00
_cell.angle_gamma   90.00
#
_symmetry.space_group_name_H-M   'P 1'
#
loop_
_entity.id
_entity.type
_entity.pdbx_description
1 polymer ?
#
loop_
_entity_poly.entity_id
_entity_poly.type
_entity_poly.pdbx_seq_one_letter_code
_entity_poly.pdbx_strand_id
1 'polypeptide(L)'
;MDFLSSVILPSHTKNASQSVTALDELKTPSSEVADAWDVCDQPLEYQDAQFSESEMETQMKELEDCSIEASRVFLENLQKSFKLMKLLQLTQSLNPQESSYNRKIISTEMKKINDTVSQLKYAGKRIEMINEHLEKHRFTGKDGDAFLEPNMDPVLIADQAQSAHKPLLIGSFDPKTQKYKPIGRLPDPRANFAVASSKTNLYVIGGTHNGQFLNKFEYYNQKKNARCMGANLNHKRTKPAAGFHNGALYVVGGYDSIYLSSVELYDLEEGTWKNGPSLNNCRANAAVVACYGEIFVLGGFNGKSNEESIEKISASGNEFEIFGEMEGGRSGFGACVFQGRIYIAGGWSNTRNTLKSVRSYDPYTKTWRDEPSMKNARKAFTLHATNEAIYAIRGYDEESALLDQIERFDPKKLKWSIVPSKPHVPPTSYNYEKYYAEMSDNYSK
;
A
#
# COMPACT_ATOMS: atom_id res chain seq x y z
N MET A 1 28.08 25.91 -15.21
CA MET A 1 29.41 26.44 -14.82
C MET A 1 29.26 27.64 -13.90
N ASP A 2 28.51 28.67 -14.31
CA ASP A 2 28.29 29.89 -13.51
C ASP A 2 27.57 29.64 -12.17
N PHE A 3 26.83 28.54 -12.05
CA PHE A 3 26.18 28.14 -10.80
C PHE A 3 27.11 27.43 -9.79
N LEU A 4 28.26 26.90 -10.24
CA LEU A 4 29.24 26.23 -9.36
C LEU A 4 30.19 27.24 -8.68
N SER A 5 30.38 28.43 -9.27
CA SER A 5 31.26 29.47 -8.72
C SER A 5 30.65 30.18 -7.50
N SER A 6 29.32 30.26 -7.39
CA SER A 6 28.62 30.87 -6.24
C SER A 6 28.61 29.99 -4.98
N VAL A 7 29.03 28.72 -5.09
CA VAL A 7 29.05 27.77 -3.96
C VAL A 7 30.29 27.93 -3.08
N ILE A 8 31.27 28.75 -3.46
CA ILE A 8 32.52 28.95 -2.72
C ILE A 8 32.32 30.01 -1.63
N LEU A 9 31.99 29.60 -0.40
CA LEU A 9 32.22 30.44 0.77
C LEU A 9 33.74 30.50 1.06
N PRO A 10 34.30 31.68 1.41
CA PRO A 10 35.75 31.88 1.54
C PRO A 10 36.39 30.98 2.61
N SER A 11 37.60 30.51 2.35
CA SER A 11 38.41 29.58 3.17
C SER A 11 38.87 30.11 4.55
N HIS A 12 38.24 31.16 5.08
CA HIS A 12 38.63 31.82 6.32
C HIS A 12 37.44 31.98 7.27
N THR A 13 36.79 30.88 7.66
CA THR A 13 35.70 30.87 8.64
C THR A 13 36.19 30.31 9.97
N LYS A 14 36.63 31.18 10.90
CA LYS A 14 37.14 30.78 12.22
C LYS A 14 36.26 31.20 13.42
N ASN A 15 35.13 31.89 13.23
CA ASN A 15 34.35 32.40 14.36
C ASN A 15 32.90 31.87 14.41
N ALA A 16 32.48 31.50 15.62
CA ALA A 16 31.15 30.98 15.95
C ALA A 16 29.98 31.88 15.51
N SER A 17 30.19 33.21 15.42
CA SER A 17 29.17 34.16 14.96
C SER A 17 28.78 33.97 13.50
N GLN A 18 29.73 33.59 12.63
CA GLN A 18 29.46 33.33 11.21
C GLN A 18 28.78 31.98 11.00
N SER A 19 28.99 31.00 11.89
CA SER A 19 28.25 29.74 11.91
C SER A 19 26.75 29.99 12.08
N VAL A 20 26.38 30.92 12.96
CA VAL A 20 24.97 31.30 13.20
C VAL A 20 24.37 31.97 11.96
N THR A 21 25.10 32.88 11.30
CA THR A 21 24.63 33.53 10.06
C THR A 21 24.45 32.53 8.92
N ALA A 22 25.40 31.60 8.74
CA ALA A 22 25.27 30.53 7.75
C ALA A 22 24.11 29.57 8.06
N LEU A 23 23.78 29.37 9.34
CA LEU A 23 22.63 28.57 9.78
C LEU A 23 21.29 29.29 9.55
N ASP A 24 21.23 30.60 9.74
CA ASP A 24 20.03 31.40 9.45
C ASP A 24 19.70 31.40 7.94
N GLU A 25 20.72 31.45 7.07
CA GLU A 25 20.55 31.32 5.61
C GLU A 25 20.02 29.94 5.15
N LEU A 26 20.11 28.91 6.01
CA LEU A 26 19.65 27.55 5.71
C LEU A 26 18.19 27.30 6.09
N LYS A 27 17.56 28.20 6.87
CA LYS A 27 16.16 28.07 7.27
C LYS A 27 15.24 28.05 6.04
N THR A 28 14.49 26.97 5.88
CA THR A 28 13.56 26.73 4.76
C THR A 28 12.28 27.55 4.92
N PRO A 29 11.78 28.26 3.88
CA PRO A 29 10.38 28.63 3.80
C PRO A 29 9.59 27.35 3.47
N SER A 30 8.90 26.78 4.46
CA SER A 30 8.17 25.52 4.30
C SER A 30 6.86 25.66 3.53
N SER A 31 6.41 26.89 3.23
CA SER A 31 5.08 27.15 2.66
C SER A 31 5.01 27.05 1.14
N GLU A 32 6.06 27.44 0.41
CA GLU A 32 6.01 27.50 -1.07
C GLU A 32 5.89 26.11 -1.73
N VAL A 33 6.41 25.06 -1.06
CA VAL A 33 6.28 23.67 -1.52
C VAL A 33 4.86 23.14 -1.33
N ALA A 34 4.07 23.65 -0.37
CA ALA A 34 2.71 23.17 -0.17
C ALA A 34 1.77 23.66 -1.29
N ASP A 35 1.87 24.94 -1.66
CA ASP A 35 0.93 25.60 -2.58
C ASP A 35 1.00 25.05 -4.02
N ALA A 36 2.20 24.76 -4.53
CA ALA A 36 2.35 24.14 -5.85
C ALA A 36 1.88 22.67 -5.87
N TRP A 37 1.72 22.05 -4.70
CA TRP A 37 1.52 20.61 -4.56
C TRP A 37 0.06 20.24 -4.30
N ASP A 38 -0.73 21.18 -3.76
CA ASP A 38 -2.19 21.08 -3.71
C ASP A 38 -2.80 20.86 -5.11
N VAL A 39 -2.15 21.39 -6.17
CA VAL A 39 -2.53 21.13 -7.57
C VAL A 39 -2.36 19.65 -7.91
N CYS A 40 -1.19 19.08 -7.58
CA CYS A 40 -0.94 17.68 -7.84
C CYS A 40 -1.72 16.74 -6.87
N ASP A 41 -2.31 17.23 -5.75
CA ASP A 41 -3.12 16.44 -4.79
C ASP A 41 -4.62 16.36 -5.15
N GLN A 42 -5.08 17.20 -6.10
CA GLN A 42 -6.45 17.08 -6.59
C GLN A 42 -6.69 15.66 -7.11
N PRO A 43 -7.84 15.03 -6.78
CA PRO A 43 -8.29 13.87 -7.53
C PRO A 43 -8.22 14.24 -9.01
N LEU A 44 -7.70 13.34 -9.85
CA LEU A 44 -7.97 13.47 -11.29
C LEU A 44 -9.50 13.48 -11.41
N GLU A 45 -10.10 14.65 -11.65
CA GLU A 45 -11.54 14.77 -11.82
C GLU A 45 -11.89 14.14 -13.17
N TYR A 46 -12.16 12.84 -13.15
CA TYR A 46 -12.57 12.08 -14.32
C TYR A 46 -14.03 12.41 -14.67
N GLN A 47 -14.28 13.57 -15.30
CA GLN A 47 -15.56 13.81 -15.94
C GLN A 47 -15.56 13.14 -17.33
N ASP A 48 -16.45 12.15 -17.47
CA ASP A 48 -16.78 11.39 -18.67
C ASP A 48 -15.68 10.61 -19.42
N ALA A 49 -16.11 9.66 -20.26
CA ALA A 49 -15.27 8.69 -20.96
C ALA A 49 -14.80 9.19 -22.34
N GLN A 50 -14.83 10.50 -22.55
CA GLN A 50 -14.17 11.17 -23.66
C GLN A 50 -13.48 12.36 -23.03
N PHE A 51 -12.19 12.22 -22.73
CA PHE A 51 -11.38 13.40 -22.52
C PHE A 51 -11.55 14.27 -23.76
N SER A 52 -12.08 15.48 -23.59
CA SER A 52 -11.90 16.49 -24.61
C SER A 52 -10.40 16.74 -24.75
N GLU A 53 -9.93 17.00 -25.97
CA GLU A 53 -8.54 17.38 -26.23
C GLU A 53 -8.09 18.50 -25.28
N SER A 54 -8.99 19.44 -24.96
CA SER A 54 -8.78 20.51 -23.99
C SER A 54 -8.53 20.07 -22.53
N GLU A 55 -9.23 19.04 -22.05
CA GLU A 55 -9.00 18.52 -20.68
C GLU A 55 -7.65 17.81 -20.60
N MET A 56 -7.29 17.05 -21.63
CA MET A 56 -5.97 16.43 -21.75
C MET A 56 -4.86 17.49 -21.79
N GLU A 57 -5.02 18.55 -22.59
CA GLU A 57 -4.07 19.66 -22.65
C GLU A 57 -3.92 20.36 -21.30
N THR A 58 -5.03 20.57 -20.58
CA THR A 58 -5.01 21.20 -19.25
C THR A 58 -4.25 20.33 -18.24
N GLN A 59 -4.54 19.02 -18.19
CA GLN A 59 -3.82 18.10 -17.30
C GLN A 59 -2.34 17.98 -17.67
N MET A 60 -2.01 17.96 -18.96
CA MET A 60 -0.61 17.95 -19.40
C MET A 60 0.12 19.21 -18.96
N LYS A 61 -0.50 20.38 -19.08
CA LYS A 61 0.08 21.64 -18.64
C LYS A 61 0.28 21.68 -17.12
N GLU A 62 -0.70 21.23 -16.35
CA GLU A 62 -0.56 21.11 -14.89
C GLU A 62 0.58 20.17 -14.49
N LEU A 63 0.76 19.05 -15.21
CA LEU A 63 1.88 18.13 -15.01
C LEU A 63 3.23 18.77 -15.35
N GLU A 64 3.31 19.54 -16.44
CA GLU A 64 4.50 20.30 -16.82
C GLU A 64 4.88 21.31 -15.74
N ASP A 65 3.91 22.11 -15.27
CA ASP A 65 4.11 23.10 -14.22
C ASP A 65 4.54 22.43 -12.88
N CYS A 66 3.86 21.35 -12.46
CA CYS A 66 4.27 20.51 -11.31
C CYS A 66 5.72 20.00 -11.49
N SER A 67 6.11 19.58 -12.70
CA SER A 67 7.45 19.02 -12.99
C SER A 67 8.57 20.07 -12.96
N ILE A 68 8.30 21.28 -13.47
CA ILE A 68 9.22 22.41 -13.44
C ILE A 68 9.47 22.82 -11.99
N GLU A 69 8.41 22.96 -11.20
CA GLU A 69 8.50 23.38 -9.81
C GLU A 69 9.20 22.32 -8.94
N ALA A 70 8.90 21.05 -9.14
CA ALA A 70 9.62 19.93 -8.53
C ALA A 70 11.14 19.99 -8.84
N SER A 71 11.50 20.30 -10.09
CA SER A 71 12.89 20.42 -10.52
C SER A 71 13.60 21.62 -9.85
N ARG A 72 12.91 22.76 -9.71
CA ARG A 72 13.42 23.94 -9.00
C ARG A 72 13.72 23.61 -7.54
N VAL A 73 12.75 23.02 -6.84
CA VAL A 73 12.88 22.62 -5.43
C VAL A 73 14.03 21.60 -5.25
N PHE A 74 14.19 20.67 -6.20
CA PHE A 74 15.32 19.72 -6.18
C PHE A 74 16.68 20.43 -6.23
N LEU A 75 16.85 21.38 -7.15
CA LEU A 75 18.10 22.13 -7.32
C LEU A 75 18.44 22.96 -6.08
N GLU A 76 17.46 23.61 -5.45
CA GLU A 76 17.67 24.36 -4.22
C GLU A 76 18.10 23.46 -3.05
N ASN A 77 17.48 22.30 -2.91
CA ASN A 77 17.86 21.32 -1.89
C ASN A 77 19.26 20.75 -2.13
N LEU A 78 19.62 20.52 -3.39
CA LEU A 78 20.96 20.11 -3.76
C LEU A 78 22.00 21.17 -3.35
N GLN A 79 21.76 22.46 -3.60
CA GLN A 79 22.63 23.54 -3.14
C GLN A 79 22.75 23.59 -1.61
N LYS A 80 21.63 23.47 -0.89
CA LYS A 80 21.62 23.45 0.58
C LYS A 80 22.44 22.28 1.12
N SER A 81 22.34 21.10 0.49
CA SER A 81 23.13 19.93 0.89
C SER A 81 24.64 20.17 0.81
N PHE A 82 25.11 20.88 -0.23
CA PHE A 82 26.52 21.26 -0.37
C PHE A 82 26.96 22.25 0.70
N LYS A 83 26.12 23.25 1.03
CA LYS A 83 26.38 24.20 2.13
C LYS A 83 26.48 23.46 3.48
N LEU A 84 25.56 22.55 3.77
CA LEU A 84 25.56 21.75 4.99
C LEU A 84 26.78 20.85 5.11
N MET A 85 27.23 20.24 4.00
CA MET A 85 28.43 19.40 3.98
C MET A 85 29.69 20.20 4.34
N LYS A 86 29.81 21.43 3.83
CA LYS A 86 30.90 22.36 4.22
C LYS A 86 30.81 22.75 5.69
N LEU A 87 29.61 23.07 6.18
CA LEU A 87 29.41 23.41 7.58
C LEU A 87 29.81 22.24 8.49
N LEU A 88 29.45 21.00 8.13
CA LEU A 88 29.84 19.80 8.87
C LEU A 88 31.36 19.66 8.99
N GLN A 89 32.11 19.92 7.91
CA GLN A 89 33.57 19.92 7.96
C GLN A 89 34.11 20.97 8.94
N LEU A 90 33.55 22.18 8.94
CA LEU A 90 33.94 23.25 9.87
C LEU A 90 33.64 22.88 11.34
N THR A 91 32.53 22.19 11.60
CA THR A 91 32.16 21.77 12.98
C THR A 91 33.14 20.80 13.63
N GLN A 92 34.01 20.14 12.84
CA GLN A 92 35.04 19.24 13.36
C GLN A 92 36.16 20.01 14.10
N SER A 93 36.35 21.29 13.80
CA SER A 93 37.37 22.15 14.44
C SER A 93 36.87 22.92 15.66
N LEU A 94 35.57 22.85 15.98
CA LEU A 94 34.97 23.58 17.09
C LEU A 94 35.17 22.86 18.43
N ASN A 95 34.94 23.57 19.54
CA ASN A 95 34.91 22.94 20.86
C ASN A 95 33.77 21.89 20.95
N PRO A 96 33.83 20.92 21.88
CA PRO A 96 32.87 19.81 21.91
C PRO A 96 31.39 20.23 22.05
N GLN A 97 31.09 21.29 22.81
CA GLN A 97 29.72 21.76 23.03
C GLN A 97 29.14 22.40 21.77
N GLU A 98 29.87 23.31 21.14
CA GLU A 98 29.48 23.94 19.87
C GLU A 98 29.39 22.92 18.73
N SER A 99 30.34 21.98 18.68
CA SER A 99 30.34 20.89 17.70
C SER A 99 29.11 20.00 17.84
N SER A 100 28.67 19.71 19.08
CA SER A 100 27.46 18.92 19.34
C SER A 100 26.19 19.68 18.93
N TYR A 101 26.07 20.95 19.32
CA TYR A 101 24.93 21.81 18.96
C TYR A 101 24.78 21.97 17.44
N ASN A 102 25.87 22.28 16.74
CA ASN A 102 25.85 22.46 15.29
C ASN A 102 25.55 21.13 14.56
N ARG A 103 26.09 19.99 15.04
CA ARG A 103 25.75 18.67 14.48
C ARG A 103 24.26 18.36 14.59
N LYS A 104 23.60 18.73 15.70
CA LYS A 104 22.16 18.55 15.86
C LYS A 104 21.36 19.37 14.84
N ILE A 105 21.76 20.62 14.58
CA ILE A 105 21.09 21.46 13.58
C ILE A 105 21.31 20.90 12.16
N ILE A 106 22.55 20.56 11.81
CA ILE A 106 22.87 19.97 10.50
C ILE A 106 22.05 18.70 10.27
N SER A 107 21.97 17.82 11.27
CA SER A 107 21.16 16.59 11.19
C SER A 107 19.67 16.90 10.96
N THR A 108 19.14 17.93 11.63
CA THR A 108 17.75 18.36 11.46
C THR A 108 17.49 18.89 10.04
N GLU A 109 18.37 19.72 9.49
CA GLU A 109 18.23 20.24 8.13
C GLU A 109 18.45 19.16 7.06
N MET A 110 19.40 18.24 7.27
CA MET A 110 19.57 17.06 6.40
C MET A 110 18.30 16.21 6.36
N LYS A 111 17.60 16.04 7.50
CA LYS A 111 16.32 15.34 7.54
C LYS A 111 15.27 16.04 6.66
N LYS A 112 15.13 17.37 6.76
CA LYS A 112 14.19 18.14 5.91
C LYS A 112 14.50 18.02 4.42
N ILE A 113 15.78 18.06 4.04
CA ILE A 113 16.21 17.86 2.65
C ILE A 113 15.83 16.45 2.18
N ASN A 114 16.09 15.42 3.00
CA ASN A 114 15.75 14.04 2.68
C ASN A 114 14.23 13.83 2.55
N ASP A 115 13.44 14.47 3.41
CA ASP A 115 11.97 14.46 3.32
C ASP A 115 11.52 15.08 1.98
N THR A 116 12.09 16.23 1.60
CA THR A 116 11.78 16.91 0.33
C THR A 116 12.20 16.09 -0.90
N VAL A 117 13.37 15.45 -0.86
CA VAL A 117 13.83 14.57 -1.96
C VAL A 117 12.96 13.32 -2.07
N SER A 118 12.54 12.74 -0.95
CA SER A 118 11.63 11.58 -0.93
C SER A 118 10.30 11.95 -1.55
N GLN A 119 9.78 13.12 -1.16
CA GLN A 119 8.63 13.73 -1.76
C GLN A 119 8.77 13.87 -3.30
N LEU A 120 9.83 14.51 -3.79
CA LEU A 120 10.08 14.64 -5.24
C LEU A 120 10.14 13.30 -5.99
N LYS A 121 10.67 12.24 -5.37
CA LYS A 121 10.65 10.89 -5.95
C LYS A 121 9.22 10.35 -6.12
N TYR A 122 8.32 10.60 -5.16
CA TYR A 122 6.92 10.20 -5.31
C TYR A 122 6.21 11.02 -6.39
N ALA A 123 6.46 12.34 -6.48
CA ALA A 123 5.94 13.17 -7.55
C ALA A 123 6.33 12.63 -8.93
N GLY A 124 7.61 12.29 -9.12
CA GLY A 124 8.09 11.65 -10.35
C GLY A 124 7.33 10.36 -10.68
N LYS A 125 7.14 9.47 -9.70
CA LYS A 125 6.37 8.22 -9.89
C LYS A 125 4.89 8.48 -10.19
N ARG A 126 4.30 9.54 -9.62
CA ARG A 126 2.92 9.94 -9.91
C ARG A 126 2.79 10.47 -11.34
N ILE A 127 3.74 11.30 -11.78
CA ILE A 127 3.82 11.76 -13.17
C ILE A 127 3.97 10.57 -14.12
N GLU A 128 4.87 9.62 -13.83
CA GLU A 128 5.03 8.39 -14.61
C GLU A 128 3.70 7.61 -14.71
N MET A 129 2.99 7.44 -13.59
CA MET A 129 1.68 6.76 -13.57
C MET A 129 0.64 7.48 -14.43
N ILE A 130 0.59 8.81 -14.38
CA ILE A 130 -0.34 9.61 -15.19
C ILE A 130 0.07 9.53 -16.66
N ASN A 131 1.36 9.60 -16.97
CA ASN A 131 1.86 9.51 -18.34
C ASN A 131 1.58 8.13 -18.96
N GLU A 132 1.78 7.04 -18.21
CA GLU A 132 1.36 5.69 -18.64
C GLU A 132 -0.14 5.59 -18.90
N HIS A 133 -0.96 6.30 -18.13
CA HIS A 133 -2.40 6.36 -18.34
C HIS A 133 -2.74 7.15 -19.60
N LEU A 134 -2.14 8.33 -19.79
CA LEU A 134 -2.34 9.17 -20.97
C LEU A 134 -1.90 8.46 -22.26
N GLU A 135 -0.76 7.77 -22.26
CA GLU A 135 -0.30 6.97 -23.40
C GLU A 135 -1.30 5.86 -23.75
N LYS A 136 -1.89 5.18 -22.76
CA LYS A 136 -2.94 4.17 -23.01
C LYS A 136 -4.19 4.77 -23.68
N HIS A 137 -4.47 6.06 -23.49
CA HIS A 137 -5.62 6.74 -24.09
C HIS A 137 -5.27 7.47 -25.40
N ARG A 138 -4.05 7.98 -25.58
CA ARG A 138 -3.59 8.70 -26.80
C ARG A 138 -3.65 7.83 -28.06
N PHE A 139 -3.35 6.54 -27.97
CA PHE A 139 -3.39 5.62 -29.12
C PHE A 139 -4.81 5.21 -29.56
N THR A 140 -5.86 5.78 -28.96
CA THR A 140 -7.25 5.51 -29.39
C THR A 140 -7.76 6.44 -30.49
N GLY A 141 -6.93 7.39 -30.95
CA GLY A 141 -7.30 8.34 -32.00
C GLY A 141 -6.40 8.25 -33.23
N LYS A 142 -6.69 7.30 -34.15
CA LYS A 142 -6.76 7.54 -35.62
C LYS A 142 -6.97 6.31 -36.50
N ASP A 143 -6.86 5.09 -36.00
CA ASP A 143 -7.28 3.89 -36.73
C ASP A 143 -8.15 3.01 -35.83
N GLY A 144 -9.35 2.68 -36.30
CA GLY A 144 -10.50 2.26 -35.50
C GLY A 144 -10.48 0.89 -34.83
N ASP A 145 -9.34 0.38 -34.35
CA ASP A 145 -9.28 -0.88 -33.61
C ASP A 145 -8.12 -0.91 -32.60
N ALA A 146 -8.33 -0.33 -31.41
CA ALA A 146 -7.71 -0.75 -30.15
C ALA A 146 -8.31 0.03 -28.98
N PHE A 147 -9.51 -0.35 -28.52
CA PHE A 147 -9.86 -0.12 -27.13
C PHE A 147 -8.83 -0.89 -26.27
N LEU A 148 -7.77 -0.25 -25.80
CA LEU A 148 -6.98 -0.82 -24.71
C LEU A 148 -7.86 -0.77 -23.46
N GLU A 149 -8.64 -1.83 -23.26
CA GLU A 149 -9.51 -1.96 -22.11
C GLU A 149 -8.69 -1.73 -20.83
N PRO A 150 -9.18 -0.92 -19.88
CA PRO A 150 -8.50 -0.73 -18.60
C PRO A 150 -8.18 -2.09 -17.98
N ASN A 151 -7.04 -2.18 -17.29
CA ASN A 151 -6.69 -3.42 -16.59
C ASN A 151 -7.75 -3.73 -15.53
N MET A 152 -8.64 -4.63 -15.93
CA MET A 152 -9.73 -5.20 -15.18
C MET A 152 -9.49 -6.72 -15.15
N ASP A 153 -8.24 -7.12 -14.93
CA ASP A 153 -7.87 -8.53 -14.81
C ASP A 153 -8.69 -9.16 -13.68
N PRO A 154 -9.16 -10.40 -13.86
CA PRO A 154 -9.87 -11.11 -12.80
C PRO A 154 -9.03 -11.24 -11.53
N VAL A 155 -9.61 -10.80 -10.42
CA VAL A 155 -9.02 -10.76 -9.10
C VAL A 155 -9.18 -12.10 -8.44
N LEU A 156 -8.08 -12.69 -7.98
CA LEU A 156 -8.15 -13.87 -7.15
C LEU A 156 -8.47 -13.50 -5.70
N ILE A 157 -9.48 -14.16 -5.15
CA ILE A 157 -10.01 -13.90 -3.82
C ILE A 157 -9.96 -15.19 -3.03
N ALA A 158 -9.36 -15.11 -1.84
CA ALA A 158 -9.44 -16.15 -0.84
C ALA A 158 -10.17 -15.59 0.38
N ASP A 159 -11.18 -16.30 0.87
CA ASP A 159 -11.93 -15.89 2.06
C ASP A 159 -11.04 -15.99 3.30
N GLN A 160 -10.57 -14.88 3.85
CA GLN A 160 -9.65 -14.87 5.01
C GLN A 160 -10.17 -15.67 6.23
N ALA A 161 -11.47 -15.88 6.30
CA ALA A 161 -12.12 -16.65 7.33
C ALA A 161 -13.09 -17.65 6.70
N GLN A 162 -12.58 -18.84 6.45
CA GLN A 162 -13.44 -19.99 6.27
C GLN A 162 -13.47 -20.82 7.55
N SER A 163 -14.61 -21.47 7.78
CA SER A 163 -14.76 -22.48 8.82
C SER A 163 -13.58 -23.46 8.77
N ALA A 164 -13.06 -23.84 9.95
CA ALA A 164 -12.06 -24.90 10.08
C ALA A 164 -12.53 -26.28 9.55
N HIS A 165 -13.77 -26.38 9.08
CA HIS A 165 -14.39 -27.59 8.53
C HIS A 165 -14.72 -27.49 7.04
N LYS A 166 -14.49 -26.34 6.38
CA LYS A 166 -14.78 -26.16 4.94
C LYS A 166 -13.46 -25.92 4.16
N PRO A 167 -13.33 -26.44 2.93
CA PRO A 167 -12.13 -26.24 2.10
C PRO A 167 -12.12 -24.85 1.47
N LEU A 168 -10.95 -24.21 1.46
CA LEU A 168 -10.79 -22.81 1.03
C LEU A 168 -11.28 -22.63 -0.39
N LEU A 169 -12.25 -21.74 -0.61
CA LEU A 169 -12.68 -21.40 -1.95
C LEU A 169 -11.78 -20.30 -2.49
N ILE A 170 -11.04 -20.60 -3.56
CA ILE A 170 -10.42 -19.57 -4.39
C ILE A 170 -11.48 -19.13 -5.38
N GLY A 171 -11.89 -17.88 -5.26
CA GLY A 171 -12.72 -17.20 -6.25
C GLY A 171 -11.88 -16.41 -7.22
N SER A 172 -12.39 -16.25 -8.43
CA SER A 172 -11.97 -15.21 -9.36
C SER A 172 -13.14 -14.24 -9.50
N PHE A 173 -12.95 -12.99 -9.12
CA PHE A 173 -13.89 -11.91 -9.42
C PHE A 173 -13.40 -11.17 -10.64
N ASP A 174 -14.17 -11.19 -11.72
CA ASP A 174 -13.89 -10.41 -12.91
C ASP A 174 -14.57 -9.04 -12.79
N PRO A 175 -13.80 -7.93 -12.68
CA PRO A 175 -14.36 -6.60 -12.60
C PRO A 175 -15.11 -6.17 -13.87
N LYS A 176 -14.74 -6.67 -15.06
CA LYS A 176 -15.40 -6.36 -16.34
C LYS A 176 -16.81 -6.92 -16.36
N THR A 177 -16.94 -8.19 -16.02
CA THR A 177 -18.25 -8.88 -16.02
C THR A 177 -18.99 -8.77 -14.69
N GLN A 178 -18.33 -8.27 -13.65
CA GLN A 178 -18.82 -8.20 -12.27
C GLN A 178 -19.25 -9.57 -11.72
N LYS A 179 -18.64 -10.65 -12.22
CA LYS A 179 -18.97 -12.03 -11.84
C LYS A 179 -17.90 -12.60 -10.93
N TYR A 180 -18.35 -13.26 -9.87
CA TYR A 180 -17.52 -14.11 -9.04
C TYR A 180 -17.66 -15.57 -9.51
N LYS A 181 -16.53 -16.24 -9.77
CA LYS A 181 -16.46 -17.65 -10.14
C LYS A 181 -15.55 -18.41 -9.18
N PRO A 182 -16.00 -19.51 -8.55
CA PRO A 182 -15.10 -20.45 -7.89
C PRO A 182 -14.16 -21.08 -8.92
N ILE A 183 -12.85 -21.00 -8.73
CA ILE A 183 -11.85 -21.56 -9.66
C ILE A 183 -11.01 -22.69 -9.05
N GLY A 184 -11.08 -22.89 -7.74
CA GLY A 184 -10.28 -23.93 -7.09
C GLY A 184 -10.55 -24.05 -5.61
N ARG A 185 -9.91 -25.07 -5.02
CA ARG A 185 -9.95 -25.35 -3.58
C ARG A 185 -8.54 -25.40 -3.00
N LEU A 186 -8.35 -24.88 -1.79
CA LEU A 186 -7.25 -25.31 -0.92
C LEU A 186 -7.82 -26.34 0.06
N PRO A 187 -7.36 -27.60 0.00
CA PRO A 187 -7.97 -28.71 0.73
C PRO A 187 -7.78 -28.61 2.24
N ASP A 188 -6.71 -27.95 2.70
CA ASP A 188 -6.39 -27.82 4.12
C ASP A 188 -7.29 -26.75 4.75
N PRO A 189 -8.32 -27.13 5.54
CA PRO A 189 -9.17 -26.14 6.17
C PRO A 189 -8.32 -25.28 7.10
N ARG A 190 -8.42 -23.96 7.01
CA ARG A 190 -7.69 -23.06 7.90
C ARG A 190 -8.40 -21.73 7.97
N ALA A 191 -8.23 -21.05 9.10
CA ALA A 191 -8.75 -19.71 9.32
C ALA A 191 -7.60 -18.72 9.56
N ASN A 192 -7.88 -17.43 9.43
CA ASN A 192 -6.98 -16.35 9.84
C ASN A 192 -5.60 -16.38 9.15
N PHE A 193 -5.53 -16.80 7.90
CA PHE A 193 -4.31 -16.76 7.09
C PHE A 193 -4.20 -15.40 6.38
N ALA A 194 -3.00 -15.02 5.98
CA ALA A 194 -2.80 -13.88 5.09
C ALA A 194 -3.01 -14.29 3.64
N VAL A 195 -3.43 -13.31 2.84
CA VAL A 195 -3.54 -13.40 1.39
C VAL A 195 -2.71 -12.28 0.79
N ALA A 196 -1.90 -12.61 -0.21
CA ALA A 196 -1.20 -11.64 -1.05
C ALA A 196 -1.32 -12.06 -2.52
N SER A 197 -1.11 -11.14 -3.45
CA SER A 197 -1.13 -11.47 -4.87
C SER A 197 0.04 -10.80 -5.60
N SER A 198 0.54 -11.49 -6.61
CA SER A 198 1.37 -10.91 -7.67
C SER A 198 0.57 -10.87 -8.97
N LYS A 199 1.19 -10.40 -10.06
CA LYS A 199 0.56 -10.43 -11.40
C LYS A 199 0.18 -11.83 -11.88
N THR A 200 0.75 -12.89 -11.30
CA THR A 200 0.60 -14.27 -11.79
C THR A 200 0.09 -15.26 -10.76
N ASN A 201 0.18 -14.94 -9.47
CA ASN A 201 -0.10 -15.89 -8.40
C ASN A 201 -0.88 -15.25 -7.24
N LEU A 202 -1.73 -16.05 -6.59
CA LEU A 202 -2.33 -15.74 -5.29
C LEU A 202 -1.64 -16.58 -4.21
N TYR A 203 -1.17 -15.96 -3.14
CA TYR A 203 -0.45 -16.59 -2.05
C TYR A 203 -1.33 -16.69 -0.81
N VAL A 204 -1.29 -17.84 -0.13
CA VAL A 204 -2.01 -18.12 1.12
C VAL A 204 -1.00 -18.57 2.18
N ILE A 205 -0.95 -17.82 3.28
CA ILE A 205 0.18 -17.84 4.21
C ILE A 205 -0.30 -18.00 5.66
N GLY A 206 0.19 -19.03 6.34
CA GLY A 206 -0.02 -19.26 7.76
C GLY A 206 -1.47 -19.59 8.12
N GLY A 207 -1.93 -19.05 9.25
CA GLY A 207 -3.27 -19.24 9.78
C GLY A 207 -3.33 -20.23 10.93
N THR A 208 -4.52 -20.76 11.17
CA THR A 208 -4.78 -21.74 12.23
C THR A 208 -5.70 -22.86 11.77
N HIS A 209 -5.47 -24.06 12.27
CA HIS A 209 -6.32 -25.23 12.09
C HIS A 209 -6.36 -26.04 13.39
N ASN A 210 -7.55 -26.45 13.85
CA ASN A 210 -7.75 -27.23 15.07
C ASN A 210 -6.97 -26.72 16.30
N GLY A 211 -6.96 -25.40 16.50
CA GLY A 211 -6.26 -24.76 17.62
C GLY A 211 -4.74 -24.66 17.48
N GLN A 212 -4.16 -25.16 16.38
CA GLN A 212 -2.73 -25.05 16.10
C GLN A 212 -2.45 -23.88 15.14
N PHE A 213 -1.36 -23.15 15.40
CA PHE A 213 -0.84 -22.17 14.45
C PHE A 213 -0.09 -22.87 13.31
N LEU A 214 -0.21 -22.34 12.10
CA LEU A 214 0.37 -22.91 10.89
C LEU A 214 1.53 -22.05 10.39
N ASN A 215 2.55 -22.71 9.81
CA ASN A 215 3.59 -22.09 8.99
C ASN A 215 3.45 -22.49 7.51
N LYS A 216 2.25 -22.93 7.12
CA LYS A 216 1.98 -23.42 5.77
C LYS A 216 2.00 -22.26 4.77
N PHE A 217 2.66 -22.50 3.65
CA PHE A 217 2.69 -21.59 2.51
C PHE A 217 2.29 -22.35 1.24
N GLU A 218 1.25 -21.85 0.59
CA GLU A 218 0.78 -22.36 -0.69
C GLU A 218 0.37 -21.19 -1.57
N TYR A 219 0.33 -21.43 -2.87
CA TYR A 219 -0.10 -20.44 -3.82
C TYR A 219 -0.85 -21.06 -4.98
N TYR A 220 -1.73 -20.28 -5.58
CA TYR A 220 -2.41 -20.61 -6.81
C TYR A 220 -1.68 -19.95 -7.97
N ASN A 221 -1.18 -20.76 -8.90
CA ASN A 221 -0.57 -20.28 -10.12
C ASN A 221 -1.63 -20.09 -11.20
N GLN A 222 -1.87 -18.85 -11.62
CA GLN A 222 -2.91 -18.54 -12.61
C GLN A 222 -2.61 -19.18 -13.97
N LYS A 223 -1.35 -19.12 -14.42
CA LYS A 223 -0.95 -19.66 -15.75
C LYS A 223 -1.13 -21.18 -15.82
N LYS A 224 -0.82 -21.88 -14.74
CA LYS A 224 -0.99 -23.33 -14.63
C LYS A 224 -2.41 -23.73 -14.22
N ASN A 225 -3.24 -22.76 -13.82
CA ASN A 225 -4.55 -22.99 -13.20
C ASN A 225 -4.47 -24.06 -12.09
N ALA A 226 -3.42 -24.00 -11.26
CA ALA A 226 -3.06 -25.08 -10.35
C ALA A 226 -2.58 -24.58 -9.00
N ARG A 227 -2.88 -25.35 -7.96
CA ARG A 227 -2.30 -25.17 -6.63
C ARG A 227 -0.84 -25.61 -6.64
N CYS A 228 0.01 -24.84 -5.98
CA CYS A 228 1.41 -25.11 -5.80
C CYS A 228 1.78 -24.95 -4.33
N MET A 229 2.66 -25.83 -3.84
CA MET A 229 3.24 -25.73 -2.51
C MET A 229 4.57 -24.99 -2.60
N GLY A 230 4.84 -24.10 -1.64
CA GLY A 230 6.17 -23.52 -1.46
C GLY A 230 6.82 -24.01 -0.17
N ALA A 231 8.04 -23.52 0.11
CA ALA A 231 8.67 -23.74 1.41
C ALA A 231 7.81 -23.15 2.52
N ASN A 232 7.71 -23.83 3.67
CA ASN A 232 6.97 -23.31 4.82
C ASN A 232 7.69 -22.11 5.43
N LEU A 233 6.94 -21.24 6.10
CA LEU A 233 7.53 -20.16 6.90
C LEU A 233 8.41 -20.75 8.01
N ASN A 234 9.43 -19.99 8.40
CA ASN A 234 10.31 -20.34 9.51
C ASN A 234 9.51 -20.39 10.83
N HIS A 235 8.54 -19.48 11.01
CA HIS A 235 7.70 -19.41 12.20
C HIS A 235 6.22 -19.57 11.87
N LYS A 236 5.51 -20.28 12.75
CA LYS A 236 4.05 -20.41 12.70
C LYS A 236 3.42 -19.07 13.11
N ARG A 237 2.32 -18.70 12.46
CA ARG A 237 1.60 -17.46 12.76
C ARG A 237 0.15 -17.50 12.29
N THR A 238 -0.77 -17.03 13.11
CA THR A 238 -2.16 -16.74 12.75
C THR A 238 -2.38 -15.24 12.66
N LYS A 239 -3.35 -14.80 11.86
CA LYS A 239 -3.64 -13.39 11.58
C LYS A 239 -2.43 -12.58 11.07
N PRO A 240 -1.48 -13.15 10.29
CA PRO A 240 -0.44 -12.33 9.69
C PRO A 240 -1.06 -11.39 8.65
N ALA A 241 -0.31 -10.38 8.25
CA ALA A 241 -0.60 -9.63 7.02
C ALA A 241 0.50 -9.94 5.99
N ALA A 242 0.17 -9.86 4.70
CA ALA A 242 1.14 -10.13 3.65
C ALA A 242 0.98 -9.18 2.46
N GLY A 243 2.10 -8.88 1.80
CA GLY A 243 2.14 -8.02 0.62
C GLY A 243 3.27 -8.41 -0.31
N PHE A 244 3.09 -8.21 -1.61
CA PHE A 244 4.07 -8.53 -2.63
C PHE A 244 4.71 -7.26 -3.19
N HIS A 245 6.04 -7.22 -3.26
CA HIS A 245 6.76 -6.08 -3.79
C HIS A 245 8.17 -6.46 -4.26
N ASN A 246 8.58 -5.96 -5.43
CA ASN A 246 9.91 -6.16 -6.03
C ASN A 246 10.39 -7.63 -6.01
N GLY A 247 9.52 -8.56 -6.39
CA GLY A 247 9.88 -9.98 -6.46
C GLY A 247 9.87 -10.72 -5.11
N ALA A 248 9.60 -10.03 -4.01
CA ALA A 248 9.54 -10.60 -2.68
C ALA A 248 8.13 -10.58 -2.09
N LEU A 249 7.78 -11.63 -1.35
CA LEU A 249 6.58 -11.69 -0.52
C LEU A 249 6.95 -11.36 0.92
N TYR A 250 6.36 -10.32 1.47
CA TYR A 250 6.51 -9.90 2.86
C TYR A 250 5.39 -10.51 3.69
N VAL A 251 5.72 -11.17 4.79
CA VAL A 251 4.76 -11.65 5.77
C VAL A 251 5.09 -11.02 7.11
N VAL A 252 4.16 -10.24 7.63
CA VAL A 252 4.40 -9.36 8.78
C VAL A 252 3.50 -9.73 9.95
N GLY A 253 4.11 -9.77 11.13
CA GLY A 253 3.41 -9.93 12.40
C GLY A 253 2.56 -11.21 12.46
N GLY A 254 1.38 -11.07 13.05
CA GLY A 254 0.49 -12.16 13.43
C GLY A 254 0.60 -12.51 14.90
N TYR A 255 0.17 -13.72 15.23
CA TYR A 255 0.08 -14.22 16.60
C TYR A 255 0.45 -15.70 16.65
N ASP A 256 1.17 -16.12 17.68
CA ASP A 256 1.57 -17.52 17.91
C ASP A 256 1.58 -17.91 19.40
N SER A 257 0.72 -17.26 20.19
CA SER A 257 0.68 -17.15 21.67
C SER A 257 1.15 -15.78 22.16
N ILE A 258 1.98 -15.10 21.37
CA ILE A 258 2.32 -13.68 21.53
C ILE A 258 2.01 -12.92 20.24
N TYR A 259 1.82 -11.61 20.34
CA TYR A 259 1.72 -10.75 19.15
C TYR A 259 3.12 -10.52 18.59
N LEU A 260 3.27 -10.72 17.28
CA LEU A 260 4.57 -10.74 16.61
C LEU A 260 4.88 -9.39 15.97
N SER A 261 6.13 -8.96 16.06
CA SER A 261 6.73 -7.91 15.22
C SER A 261 7.61 -8.49 14.11
N SER A 262 7.85 -9.80 14.11
CA SER A 262 8.72 -10.45 13.14
C SER A 262 8.17 -10.37 11.72
N VAL A 263 9.08 -10.19 10.77
CA VAL A 263 8.80 -10.19 9.34
C VAL A 263 9.59 -11.30 8.67
N GLU A 264 8.95 -12.04 7.78
CA GLU A 264 9.60 -13.04 6.93
C GLU A 264 9.42 -12.66 5.45
N LEU A 265 10.48 -12.87 4.68
CA LEU A 265 10.55 -12.55 3.26
C LEU A 265 10.73 -13.83 2.46
N TYR A 266 9.85 -14.07 1.49
CA TYR A 266 10.02 -15.15 0.53
C TYR A 266 10.74 -14.62 -0.70
N ASP A 267 11.87 -15.22 -1.02
CA ASP A 267 12.57 -15.01 -2.27
C ASP A 267 12.00 -15.95 -3.33
N LEU A 268 11.42 -15.40 -4.41
CA LEU A 268 10.83 -16.19 -5.48
C LEU A 268 11.87 -16.91 -6.35
N GLU A 269 13.09 -16.41 -6.42
CA GLU A 269 14.16 -16.99 -7.23
C GLU A 269 14.79 -18.19 -6.49
N GLU A 270 15.11 -18.00 -5.21
CA GLU A 270 15.69 -19.03 -4.36
C GLU A 270 14.64 -20.01 -3.80
N GLY A 271 13.36 -19.60 -3.77
CA GLY A 271 12.26 -20.41 -3.24
C GLY A 271 12.32 -20.62 -1.72
N THR A 272 13.00 -19.74 -0.98
CA THR A 272 13.24 -19.85 0.47
C THR A 272 12.73 -18.65 1.25
N TRP A 273 12.49 -18.86 2.56
CA TRP A 273 12.14 -17.80 3.50
C TRP A 273 13.36 -17.33 4.27
N LYS A 274 13.55 -16.01 4.37
CA LYS A 274 14.53 -15.37 5.27
C LYS A 274 13.84 -14.47 6.26
N ASN A 275 14.45 -14.28 7.43
CA ASN A 275 14.01 -13.27 8.37
C ASN A 275 14.32 -11.88 7.80
N GLY A 276 13.32 -11.02 7.77
CA GLY A 276 13.45 -9.60 7.48
C GLY A 276 13.62 -8.77 8.76
N PRO A 277 13.75 -7.45 8.63
CA PRO A 277 13.73 -6.56 9.78
C PRO A 277 12.40 -6.62 10.52
N SER A 278 12.45 -6.62 11.86
CA SER A 278 11.24 -6.56 12.68
C SER A 278 10.56 -5.20 12.59
N LEU A 279 9.24 -5.21 12.75
CA LEU A 279 8.44 -4.00 12.99
C LEU A 279 8.79 -3.39 14.36
N ASN A 280 8.55 -2.10 14.50
CA ASN A 280 8.69 -1.37 15.77
C ASN A 280 7.64 -1.85 16.78
N ASN A 281 6.40 -2.03 16.31
CA ASN A 281 5.29 -2.51 17.14
C ASN A 281 4.78 -3.87 16.64
N CYS A 282 4.51 -4.79 17.58
CA CYS A 282 3.89 -6.07 17.25
C CYS A 282 2.43 -5.89 16.85
N ARG A 283 1.96 -6.68 15.89
CA ARG A 283 0.64 -6.51 15.26
C ARG A 283 0.08 -7.83 14.77
N ALA A 284 -1.22 -8.01 14.87
CA ALA A 284 -1.99 -9.03 14.14
C ALA A 284 -3.18 -8.37 13.40
N ASN A 285 -3.65 -8.96 12.30
CA ASN A 285 -4.70 -8.36 11.45
C ASN A 285 -4.36 -6.93 10.97
N ALA A 286 -3.08 -6.68 10.67
CA ALA A 286 -2.63 -5.47 9.98
C ALA A 286 -2.98 -5.52 8.48
N ALA A 287 -2.64 -4.48 7.74
CA ALA A 287 -2.62 -4.50 6.28
C ALA A 287 -1.21 -4.24 5.75
N VAL A 288 -0.87 -4.86 4.61
CA VAL A 288 0.38 -4.58 3.87
C VAL A 288 0.02 -4.14 2.47
N VAL A 289 0.54 -3.01 2.02
CA VAL A 289 0.34 -2.50 0.67
C VAL A 289 1.65 -2.07 0.05
N ALA A 290 1.79 -2.27 -1.25
CA ALA A 290 2.89 -1.73 -2.05
C ALA A 290 2.42 -0.44 -2.71
N CYS A 291 3.04 0.70 -2.39
CA CYS A 291 2.70 2.00 -2.96
C CYS A 291 4.00 2.70 -3.39
N TYR A 292 4.03 3.26 -4.61
CA TYR A 292 5.20 3.95 -5.15
C TYR A 292 6.53 3.22 -4.96
N GLY A 293 6.54 1.92 -5.21
CA GLY A 293 7.75 1.11 -5.11
C GLY A 293 8.29 0.92 -3.68
N GLU A 294 7.42 1.02 -2.68
CA GLU A 294 7.73 0.78 -1.27
C GLU A 294 6.64 -0.06 -0.60
N ILE A 295 6.98 -0.69 0.52
CA ILE A 295 6.04 -1.48 1.34
C ILE A 295 5.63 -0.70 2.58
N PHE A 296 4.32 -0.58 2.79
CA PHE A 296 3.71 0.00 3.97
C PHE A 296 2.95 -1.06 4.76
N VAL A 297 3.09 -1.02 6.09
CA VAL A 297 2.38 -1.85 7.06
C VAL A 297 1.50 -0.93 7.89
N LEU A 298 0.19 -1.15 7.88
CA LEU A 298 -0.79 -0.28 8.50
C LEU A 298 -1.56 -1.01 9.61
N GLY A 299 -1.72 -0.34 10.75
CA GLY A 299 -2.62 -0.77 11.81
C GLY A 299 -2.37 -2.18 12.34
N GLY A 300 -3.45 -2.87 12.68
CA GLY A 300 -3.41 -4.17 13.35
C GLY A 300 -3.62 -4.04 14.86
N PHE A 301 -3.64 -5.15 15.58
CA PHE A 301 -3.83 -5.22 17.02
C PHE A 301 -2.56 -5.74 17.70
N ASN A 302 -2.07 -5.03 18.71
CA ASN A 302 -0.81 -5.35 19.41
C ASN A 302 -1.00 -6.18 20.70
N GLY A 303 -2.24 -6.57 21.00
CA GLY A 303 -2.60 -7.24 22.26
C GLY A 303 -3.15 -6.34 23.36
N LYS A 304 -3.04 -5.02 23.20
CA LYS A 304 -3.58 -4.00 24.11
C LYS A 304 -4.59 -3.10 23.40
N SER A 305 -4.21 -2.57 22.24
CA SER A 305 -5.01 -1.67 21.41
C SER A 305 -4.73 -1.93 19.93
N ASN A 306 -5.59 -1.41 19.07
CA ASN A 306 -5.30 -1.29 17.66
C ASN A 306 -4.21 -0.23 17.46
N GLU A 307 -3.21 -0.58 16.65
CA GLU A 307 -2.12 0.30 16.23
C GLU A 307 -2.64 1.37 15.27
N GLU A 308 -2.06 2.56 15.39
CA GLU A 308 -2.34 3.68 14.49
C GLU A 308 -1.20 3.88 13.50
N SER A 309 0.02 3.48 13.86
CA SER A 309 1.20 3.75 13.08
C SER A 309 1.21 3.02 11.74
N ILE A 310 1.77 3.71 10.75
CA ILE A 310 2.11 3.25 9.42
C ILE A 310 3.62 3.06 9.43
N GLU A 311 4.08 1.83 9.25
CA GLU A 311 5.49 1.51 9.16
C GLU A 311 5.89 1.25 7.71
N LYS A 312 7.08 1.69 7.33
CA LYS A 312 7.64 1.51 5.99
C LYS A 312 9.04 0.95 6.08
N ILE A 313 9.41 0.06 5.17
CA ILE A 313 10.80 -0.41 5.10
C ILE A 313 11.74 0.75 4.71
N SER A 314 12.86 0.90 5.42
CA SER A 314 13.85 1.93 5.11
C SER A 314 14.49 1.69 3.74
N ALA A 315 15.04 2.74 3.13
CA ALA A 315 15.68 2.63 1.82
C ALA A 315 16.87 1.64 1.81
N SER A 316 17.49 1.39 2.98
CA SER A 316 18.55 0.39 3.14
C SER A 316 18.04 -1.04 3.21
N GLY A 317 16.73 -1.24 3.45
CA GLY A 317 16.11 -2.56 3.63
C GLY A 317 16.33 -3.18 5.02
N ASN A 318 17.00 -2.48 5.94
CA ASN A 318 17.48 -3.06 7.20
C ASN A 318 16.57 -2.81 8.41
N GLU A 319 15.56 -1.96 8.28
CA GLU A 319 14.63 -1.65 9.37
C GLU A 319 13.27 -1.19 8.82
N PHE A 320 12.24 -1.31 9.64
CA PHE A 320 10.99 -0.59 9.43
C PHE A 320 11.03 0.73 10.20
N GLU A 321 10.62 1.81 9.57
CA GLU A 321 10.54 3.15 10.13
C GLU A 321 9.07 3.54 10.31
N ILE A 322 8.75 4.24 11.40
CA ILE A 322 7.43 4.86 11.56
C ILE A 322 7.31 6.02 10.56
N PHE A 323 6.46 5.84 9.57
CA PHE A 323 6.28 6.77 8.45
C PHE A 323 5.16 7.79 8.70
N GLY A 324 4.11 7.37 9.40
CA GLY A 324 2.92 8.18 9.72
C GLY A 324 1.96 7.44 10.65
N GLU A 325 0.75 7.98 10.85
CA GLU A 325 -0.29 7.39 11.70
C GLU A 325 -1.66 7.55 11.04
N MET A 326 -2.60 6.62 11.27
CA MET A 326 -3.93 6.58 10.67
C MET A 326 -4.97 7.49 11.33
N GLU A 327 -4.61 8.16 12.43
CA GLU A 327 -5.53 8.88 13.34
C GLU A 327 -6.76 8.03 13.67
N GLY A 328 -6.59 7.09 14.61
CA GLY A 328 -7.59 6.10 14.97
C GLY A 328 -7.18 4.68 14.55
N GLY A 329 -6.67 3.93 15.52
CA GLY A 329 -6.21 2.57 15.31
C GLY A 329 -7.32 1.61 14.88
N ARG A 330 -7.00 0.74 13.92
CA ARG A 330 -7.90 -0.30 13.42
C ARG A 330 -7.21 -1.62 13.10
N SER A 331 -7.94 -2.73 13.18
CA SER A 331 -7.49 -4.07 12.79
C SER A 331 -8.52 -4.84 11.96
N GLY A 332 -8.09 -5.78 11.13
CA GLY A 332 -8.98 -6.59 10.29
C GLY A 332 -9.74 -5.79 9.23
N PHE A 333 -9.18 -4.63 8.88
CA PHE A 333 -9.66 -3.74 7.81
C PHE A 333 -9.07 -4.19 6.46
N GLY A 334 -9.67 -3.75 5.37
CA GLY A 334 -9.10 -3.91 4.04
C GLY A 334 -8.27 -2.69 3.64
N ALA A 335 -7.19 -2.90 2.90
CA ALA A 335 -6.41 -1.81 2.31
C ALA A 335 -6.02 -2.09 0.87
N CYS A 336 -5.95 -1.06 0.03
CA CYS A 336 -5.48 -1.14 -1.34
C CYS A 336 -4.88 0.20 -1.80
N VAL A 337 -4.08 0.18 -2.86
CA VAL A 337 -3.63 1.41 -3.52
C VAL A 337 -4.53 1.69 -4.71
N PHE A 338 -5.10 2.89 -4.76
CA PHE A 338 -5.94 3.34 -5.86
C PHE A 338 -5.63 4.80 -6.18
N GLN A 339 -5.36 5.09 -7.46
CA GLN A 339 -5.06 6.45 -7.94
C GLN A 339 -3.98 7.16 -7.09
N GLY A 340 -2.90 6.43 -6.77
CA GLY A 340 -1.77 6.99 -6.02
C GLY A 340 -1.97 7.15 -4.51
N ARG A 341 -3.12 6.77 -3.95
CA ARG A 341 -3.40 6.84 -2.50
C ARG A 341 -3.59 5.46 -1.90
N ILE A 342 -3.29 5.34 -0.60
CA ILE A 342 -3.57 4.14 0.19
C ILE A 342 -4.97 4.28 0.79
N TYR A 343 -5.92 3.51 0.30
CA TYR A 343 -7.26 3.42 0.87
C TYR A 343 -7.29 2.38 1.99
N ILE A 344 -7.93 2.73 3.10
CA ILE A 344 -8.28 1.82 4.19
C ILE A 344 -9.79 1.81 4.39
N ALA A 345 -10.38 0.64 4.60
CA ALA A 345 -11.82 0.49 4.74
C ALA A 345 -12.19 -0.50 5.85
N GLY A 346 -13.17 -0.12 6.66
CA GLY A 346 -13.74 -0.99 7.68
C GLY A 346 -12.75 -1.44 8.76
N GLY A 347 -12.93 -2.66 9.25
CA GLY A 347 -12.19 -3.26 10.36
C GLY A 347 -12.78 -2.95 11.73
N TRP A 348 -11.99 -3.19 12.77
CA TRP A 348 -12.35 -3.02 14.18
C TRP A 348 -11.62 -1.84 14.78
N SER A 349 -12.37 -0.95 15.42
CA SER A 349 -11.84 0.18 16.19
C SER A 349 -11.52 -0.21 17.63
N ASN A 350 -10.83 0.68 18.35
CA ASN A 350 -10.55 0.50 19.78
C ASN A 350 -11.82 0.50 20.66
N THR A 351 -12.92 1.10 20.19
CA THR A 351 -14.23 1.06 20.86
C THR A 351 -15.01 -0.23 20.57
N ARG A 352 -14.40 -1.21 19.88
CA ARG A 352 -14.96 -2.52 19.51
C ARG A 352 -16.13 -2.48 18.52
N ASN A 353 -16.34 -1.34 17.86
CA ASN A 353 -17.32 -1.25 16.77
C ASN A 353 -16.71 -1.76 15.46
N THR A 354 -17.51 -2.46 14.65
CA THR A 354 -17.15 -2.79 13.28
C THR A 354 -17.36 -1.56 12.40
N LEU A 355 -16.34 -1.15 11.67
CA LEU A 355 -16.32 0.07 10.89
C LEU A 355 -16.89 -0.15 9.48
N LYS A 356 -17.55 0.88 8.96
CA LYS A 356 -17.84 1.05 7.52
C LYS A 356 -17.07 2.21 6.89
N SER A 357 -16.36 2.99 7.71
CA SER A 357 -15.63 4.17 7.27
C SER A 357 -14.50 3.80 6.32
N VAL A 358 -14.29 4.67 5.35
CA VAL A 358 -13.22 4.60 4.37
C VAL A 358 -12.42 5.88 4.48
N ARG A 359 -11.09 5.76 4.50
CA ARG A 359 -10.19 6.91 4.43
C ARG A 359 -9.11 6.62 3.41
N SER A 360 -8.57 7.66 2.78
CA SER A 360 -7.40 7.54 1.90
C SER A 360 -6.24 8.36 2.44
N TYR A 361 -5.04 7.79 2.39
CA TYR A 361 -3.80 8.42 2.79
C TYR A 361 -2.96 8.71 1.56
N ASP A 362 -2.44 9.92 1.48
CA ASP A 362 -1.38 10.23 0.54
C ASP A 362 -0.02 10.09 1.23
N PRO A 363 0.83 9.09 0.87
CA PRO A 363 2.21 9.02 1.34
C PRO A 363 3.03 10.27 0.99
N TYR A 364 2.55 10.97 -0.04
CA TYR A 364 2.83 12.31 -0.53
C TYR A 364 2.98 13.40 0.52
N THR A 365 1.82 14.00 0.74
CA THR A 365 1.54 15.10 1.65
C THR A 365 1.43 14.62 3.10
N LYS A 366 1.44 13.29 3.32
CA LYS A 366 1.21 12.62 4.60
C LYS A 366 -0.14 13.00 5.22
N THR A 367 -1.14 13.28 4.38
CA THR A 367 -2.48 13.67 4.81
C THR A 367 -3.49 12.55 4.63
N TRP A 368 -4.48 12.57 5.51
CA TRP A 368 -5.67 11.73 5.39
C TRP A 368 -6.83 12.52 4.79
N ARG A 369 -7.64 11.82 4.01
CA ARG A 369 -8.93 12.29 3.53
C ARG A 369 -10.00 11.26 3.90
N ASP A 370 -11.13 11.76 4.38
CA ASP A 370 -12.31 10.92 4.56
C ASP A 370 -12.96 10.66 3.21
N GLU A 371 -13.23 9.39 2.94
CA GLU A 371 -13.84 8.93 1.70
C GLU A 371 -15.27 8.46 1.98
N PRO A 372 -16.14 8.38 0.95
CA PRO A 372 -17.48 7.82 1.11
C PRO A 372 -17.42 6.46 1.81
N SER A 373 -18.23 6.30 2.86
CA SER A 373 -18.27 5.05 3.62
C SER A 373 -18.93 3.92 2.84
N MET A 374 -18.51 2.68 3.10
CA MET A 374 -19.22 1.49 2.61
C MET A 374 -20.66 1.49 3.12
N LYS A 375 -21.55 0.78 2.42
CA LYS A 375 -22.94 0.60 2.86
C LYS A 375 -23.02 -0.25 4.12
N ASN A 376 -22.25 -1.33 4.17
CA ASN A 376 -22.20 -2.24 5.31
C ASN A 376 -20.88 -2.08 6.08
N ALA A 377 -20.94 -2.23 7.40
CA ALA A 377 -19.74 -2.41 8.20
C ALA A 377 -19.10 -3.77 7.85
N ARG A 378 -17.77 -3.83 7.75
CA ARG A 378 -17.04 -5.02 7.30
C ARG A 378 -15.76 -5.25 8.09
N LYS A 379 -15.45 -6.51 8.38
CA LYS A 379 -14.17 -6.98 8.94
C LYS A 379 -13.70 -8.26 8.26
N ALA A 380 -12.38 -8.51 8.31
CA ALA A 380 -11.74 -9.70 7.74
C ALA A 380 -12.14 -9.94 6.27
N PHE A 381 -12.07 -8.87 5.47
CA PHE A 381 -12.53 -8.82 4.09
C PHE A 381 -11.41 -8.40 3.16
N THR A 382 -11.61 -8.56 1.85
CA THR A 382 -10.66 -8.08 0.84
C THR A 382 -11.10 -6.73 0.31
N LEU A 383 -10.20 -5.75 0.35
CA LEU A 383 -10.35 -4.49 -0.39
C LEU A 383 -9.43 -4.56 -1.61
N HIS A 384 -9.99 -4.41 -2.80
CA HIS A 384 -9.25 -4.57 -4.05
C HIS A 384 -9.47 -3.36 -4.96
N ALA A 385 -8.39 -2.83 -5.51
CA ALA A 385 -8.41 -1.74 -6.46
C ALA A 385 -8.15 -2.24 -7.88
N THR A 386 -8.99 -1.80 -8.80
CA THR A 386 -8.74 -1.85 -10.25
C THR A 386 -8.25 -0.48 -10.72
N ASN A 387 -8.10 -0.27 -12.02
CA ASN A 387 -7.83 1.07 -12.54
C ASN A 387 -9.05 2.01 -12.45
N GLU A 388 -10.27 1.48 -12.29
CA GLU A 388 -11.50 2.29 -12.36
C GLU A 388 -12.26 2.40 -11.03
N ALA A 389 -12.09 1.42 -10.14
CA ALA A 389 -12.94 1.27 -8.97
C ALA A 389 -12.26 0.46 -7.85
N ILE A 390 -12.80 0.60 -6.65
CA ILE A 390 -12.43 -0.21 -5.47
C ILE A 390 -13.59 -1.15 -5.14
N TYR A 391 -13.26 -2.39 -4.78
CA TYR A 391 -14.21 -3.44 -4.44
C TYR A 391 -13.98 -3.93 -3.00
N ALA A 392 -15.03 -3.90 -2.18
CA ALA A 392 -15.05 -4.53 -0.86
C ALA A 392 -15.75 -5.89 -0.99
N ILE A 393 -14.99 -6.95 -0.76
CA ILE A 393 -15.41 -8.31 -1.12
C ILE A 393 -15.46 -9.18 0.13
N ARG A 394 -16.65 -9.72 0.38
CA ARG A 394 -16.98 -10.61 1.50
C ARG A 394 -16.70 -9.99 2.86
N GLY A 395 -16.14 -10.77 3.78
CA GLY A 395 -15.96 -10.44 5.18
C GLY A 395 -17.19 -10.70 6.02
N TYR A 396 -17.15 -10.17 7.23
CA TYR A 396 -18.24 -10.23 8.18
C TYR A 396 -18.75 -8.85 8.53
N ASP A 397 -20.04 -8.78 8.84
CA ASP A 397 -20.65 -7.58 9.40
C ASP A 397 -20.39 -7.43 10.92
N GLU A 398 -21.13 -6.51 11.52
CA GLU A 398 -21.09 -6.24 12.95
C GLU A 398 -21.52 -7.44 13.79
N GLU A 399 -22.59 -8.15 13.38
CA GLU A 399 -23.12 -9.36 14.02
C GLU A 399 -22.25 -10.60 13.77
N SER A 400 -21.18 -10.46 12.97
CA SER A 400 -20.31 -11.55 12.53
C SER A 400 -20.98 -12.54 11.58
N ALA A 401 -22.04 -12.11 10.88
CA ALA A 401 -22.62 -12.83 9.76
C ALA A 401 -21.76 -12.64 8.51
N LEU A 402 -21.62 -13.69 7.71
CA LEU A 402 -20.85 -13.65 6.48
C LEU A 402 -21.58 -12.80 5.43
N LEU A 403 -20.88 -11.86 4.81
CA LEU A 403 -21.42 -11.03 3.74
C LEU A 403 -21.15 -11.68 2.38
N ASP A 404 -22.23 -11.98 1.64
CA ASP A 404 -22.13 -12.46 0.24
C ASP A 404 -22.17 -11.31 -0.79
N GLN A 405 -22.48 -10.09 -0.34
CA GLN A 405 -22.54 -8.90 -1.18
C GLN A 405 -21.13 -8.35 -1.44
N ILE A 406 -20.84 -8.05 -2.71
CA ILE A 406 -19.68 -7.25 -3.11
C ILE A 406 -20.13 -5.81 -3.23
N GLU A 407 -19.38 -4.88 -2.65
CA GLU A 407 -19.61 -3.44 -2.83
C GLU A 407 -18.53 -2.84 -3.72
N ARG A 408 -18.93 -1.96 -4.64
CA ARG A 408 -18.06 -1.22 -5.56
C ARG A 408 -18.14 0.27 -5.26
N PHE A 409 -16.99 0.87 -5.00
CA PHE A 409 -16.79 2.31 -4.98
C PHE A 409 -16.61 2.83 -6.41
N ASP A 410 -17.47 3.76 -6.79
CA ASP A 410 -17.36 4.50 -8.03
C ASP A 410 -16.71 5.86 -7.74
N PRO A 411 -15.44 6.09 -8.12
CA PRO A 411 -14.75 7.34 -7.80
C PRO A 411 -15.37 8.54 -8.52
N LYS A 412 -15.98 8.35 -9.70
CA LYS A 412 -16.65 9.43 -10.45
C LYS A 412 -17.93 9.89 -9.75
N LYS A 413 -18.65 8.95 -9.13
CA LYS A 413 -19.92 9.22 -8.43
C LYS A 413 -19.76 9.37 -6.92
N LEU A 414 -18.54 9.22 -6.41
CA LEU A 414 -18.19 9.21 -4.99
C LEU A 414 -19.17 8.37 -4.15
N LYS A 415 -19.49 7.16 -4.62
CA LYS A 415 -20.48 6.32 -3.95
C LYS A 415 -20.18 4.84 -4.02
N TRP A 416 -20.57 4.15 -2.96
CA TRP A 416 -20.61 2.70 -2.92
C TRP A 416 -21.94 2.17 -3.46
N SER A 417 -21.86 1.11 -4.24
CA SER A 417 -23.00 0.38 -4.79
C SER A 417 -22.82 -1.11 -4.57
N ILE A 418 -23.91 -1.83 -4.31
CA ILE A 418 -23.86 -3.29 -4.26
C ILE A 418 -23.74 -3.75 -5.69
N VAL A 419 -22.68 -4.48 -5.99
CA VAL A 419 -22.54 -5.21 -7.25
C VAL A 419 -23.54 -6.35 -7.20
N PRO A 420 -24.43 -6.50 -8.20
CA PRO A 420 -25.32 -7.65 -8.29
C PRO A 420 -24.48 -8.91 -8.54
N SER A 421 -23.88 -9.48 -7.48
CA SER A 421 -23.46 -10.87 -7.55
C SER A 421 -24.76 -11.67 -7.65
N LYS A 422 -24.98 -12.35 -8.78
CA LYS A 422 -25.84 -13.53 -8.77
C LYS A 422 -24.93 -14.64 -8.24
N PRO A 423 -25.00 -15.04 -6.96
CA PRO A 423 -24.29 -16.24 -6.57
C PRO A 423 -25.13 -17.39 -7.09
N HIS A 424 -24.60 -18.24 -7.97
CA HIS A 424 -25.02 -19.64 -7.91
C HIS A 424 -24.28 -20.27 -6.73
N VAL A 425 -24.65 -19.83 -5.53
CA VAL A 425 -24.39 -20.55 -4.28
C VAL A 425 -25.76 -21.09 -3.93
N PRO A 426 -26.02 -22.39 -4.15
CA PRO A 426 -27.32 -22.92 -3.82
C PRO A 426 -27.57 -22.74 -2.30
N PRO A 427 -28.83 -22.48 -1.90
CA PRO A 427 -29.17 -22.09 -0.53
C PRO A 427 -28.61 -23.08 0.50
N THR A 428 -28.49 -22.66 1.76
CA THR A 428 -27.92 -23.45 2.88
C THR A 428 -28.50 -24.86 3.04
N SER A 429 -29.67 -25.14 2.45
CA SER A 429 -30.30 -26.46 2.39
C SER A 429 -29.79 -27.39 1.26
N TYR A 430 -28.99 -26.89 0.32
CA TYR A 430 -28.43 -27.70 -0.76
C TYR A 430 -27.17 -28.42 -0.29
N ASN A 431 -27.08 -29.71 -0.62
CA ASN A 431 -25.94 -30.54 -0.30
C ASN A 431 -24.69 -30.01 -1.02
N TYR A 432 -23.87 -29.25 -0.31
CA TYR A 432 -22.62 -28.69 -0.81
C TYR A 432 -21.66 -29.79 -1.27
N GLU A 433 -21.66 -30.97 -0.65
CA GLU A 433 -20.84 -32.09 -1.15
C GLU A 433 -21.24 -32.47 -2.56
N LYS A 434 -22.55 -32.51 -2.86
CA LYS A 434 -23.08 -32.83 -4.19
C LYS A 434 -22.80 -31.74 -5.22
N TYR A 435 -23.09 -30.47 -4.91
CA TYR A 435 -22.83 -29.33 -5.81
C TYR A 435 -21.36 -29.28 -6.25
N TYR A 436 -20.45 -29.61 -5.32
CA TYR A 436 -19.02 -29.54 -5.57
C TYR A 436 -18.38 -30.85 -6.03
N ALA A 437 -18.97 -32.02 -5.76
CA ALA A 437 -18.57 -33.29 -6.36
C ALA A 437 -18.73 -33.23 -7.90
N GLU A 438 -19.83 -32.63 -8.36
CA GLU A 438 -20.07 -32.35 -9.78
C GLU A 438 -19.01 -31.41 -10.40
N MET A 439 -18.32 -30.59 -9.60
CA MET A 439 -17.19 -29.77 -10.06
C MET A 439 -15.84 -30.49 -9.96
N SER A 440 -15.63 -31.42 -9.02
CA SER A 440 -14.36 -32.12 -8.86
C SER A 440 -14.02 -33.08 -10.00
N ASP A 441 -15.03 -33.61 -10.69
CA ASP A 441 -14.81 -34.48 -11.86
C ASP A 441 -14.08 -33.76 -13.01
N ASN A 442 -14.10 -32.42 -13.03
CA ASN A 442 -13.38 -31.62 -14.02
C ASN A 442 -11.93 -31.29 -13.66
N TYR A 443 -11.46 -31.59 -12.44
CA TYR A 443 -10.14 -31.11 -11.96
C TYR A 443 -9.23 -32.21 -11.38
N SER A 444 -9.58 -33.49 -11.55
CA SER A 444 -8.70 -34.64 -11.22
C SER A 444 -7.79 -35.07 -12.38
N LYS A 445 -7.68 -34.26 -13.44
CA LYS A 445 -6.67 -34.38 -14.51
C LYS A 445 -5.72 -33.20 -14.44
#